data_AF-A0A7Y5E5Q9-F1
#
_entry.id   AF-A0A7Y5E5Q9-F1
#
_cell.length_a   1.000
_cell.length_b   1.000
_cell.length_c   1.000
_cell.angle_alpha   90.00
_cell.angle_beta   90.00
_cell.angle_gamma   90.00
#
_symmetry.space_group_name_H-M   'P 1'
#
loop_
_entity.id
_entity.type
_entity.pdbx_description
1 polymer ?
#
loop_
_entity_poly.entity_id
_entity_poly.type
_entity_poly.pdbx_seq_one_letter_code
_entity_poly.pdbx_strand_id
1 'polypeptide(L)'
;MTGQKTDRADLRRVLSPHPELWVALGEGKLLRKILEAFYAKVYADRRLIPFFANTTIEWAVDHQYAFMGQIFSGQKMFFGDRPRNAHHWMVIDNELFDYRQSVMQKTLAEHGLTLAQREEWRSVEEAFRSHIVKDAPWPKKRGGVALPLKGFESVELSSGGMCDECQSELPVGSRADYHVRSGHLYCGNCIEGARARDTLTPPPIQGAP
;
A
#
# COMPACT_ATOMS: atom_id res chain seq x y z
N MET A 1 22.82 10.87 -0.89
CA MET A 1 23.28 10.33 0.41
C MET A 1 22.89 8.87 0.47
N THR A 2 23.88 8.00 0.61
CA THR A 2 23.74 6.53 0.69
C THR A 2 22.80 6.14 1.81
N GLY A 3 21.71 5.43 1.48
CA GLY A 3 20.79 4.86 2.45
C GLY A 3 21.56 4.00 3.45
N GLN A 4 21.59 4.44 4.70
CA GLN A 4 22.22 3.72 5.78
C GLN A 4 21.45 2.40 5.95
N LYS A 5 22.11 1.26 5.70
CA LYS A 5 21.52 -0.05 6.00
C LYS A 5 21.31 -0.12 7.50
N THR A 6 20.09 0.09 7.96
CA THR A 6 19.69 -0.09 9.35
C THR A 6 20.03 -1.52 9.76
N ASP A 7 20.76 -1.71 10.86
CA ASP A 7 21.11 -3.04 11.35
C ASP A 7 19.83 -3.86 11.62
N ARG A 8 19.87 -5.18 11.39
CA ARG A 8 18.76 -6.09 11.71
C ARG A 8 18.40 -6.04 13.19
N ALA A 9 19.38 -5.81 14.06
CA ALA A 9 19.15 -5.61 15.49
C ALA A 9 18.36 -4.30 15.74
N ASP A 10 18.73 -3.22 15.08
CA ASP A 10 18.04 -1.93 15.18
C ASP A 10 16.61 -2.00 14.64
N LEU A 11 16.39 -2.65 13.50
CA LEU A 11 15.05 -2.88 12.95
C LEU A 11 14.16 -3.67 13.91
N ARG A 12 14.72 -4.69 14.58
CA ARG A 12 13.97 -5.50 15.55
C ARG A 12 13.58 -4.66 16.77
N ARG A 13 14.46 -3.76 17.21
CA ARG A 13 14.17 -2.84 18.32
C ARG A 13 13.09 -1.84 17.92
N VAL A 14 13.23 -1.18 16.77
CA VAL A 14 12.29 -0.18 16.27
C VAL A 14 10.91 -0.78 16.00
N LEU A 15 10.81 -2.05 15.61
CA LEU A 15 9.53 -2.72 15.34
C LEU A 15 9.02 -3.55 16.53
N SER A 16 9.61 -3.39 17.71
CA SER A 16 9.07 -3.99 18.94
C SER A 16 7.89 -3.18 19.48
N PRO A 17 7.05 -3.72 20.37
CA PRO A 17 5.89 -2.98 20.90
C PRO A 17 6.26 -1.66 21.57
N HIS A 18 5.39 -0.66 21.39
CA HIS A 18 5.53 0.69 21.93
C HIS A 18 4.39 1.01 22.91
N PRO A 19 4.39 0.43 24.12
CA PRO A 19 3.25 0.48 25.03
C PRO A 19 2.89 1.91 25.48
N GLU A 20 3.90 2.76 25.72
CA GLU A 20 3.67 4.16 26.11
C GLU A 20 3.02 4.97 24.99
N LEU A 21 3.51 4.79 23.75
CA LEU A 21 2.89 5.39 22.56
C LEU A 21 1.48 4.85 22.34
N TRP A 22 1.23 3.57 22.55
CA TRP A 22 -0.09 2.96 22.43
C TRP A 22 -1.10 3.57 23.42
N VAL A 23 -0.70 3.77 24.68
CA VAL A 23 -1.51 4.47 25.69
C VAL A 23 -1.76 5.92 25.26
N ALA A 24 -0.73 6.64 24.80
CA ALA A 24 -0.87 8.00 24.30
C ALA A 24 -1.83 8.10 23.09
N LEU A 25 -1.88 7.06 22.26
CA LEU A 25 -2.82 6.90 21.16
C LEU A 25 -4.24 6.47 21.60
N GLY A 26 -4.53 6.55 22.90
CA GLY A 26 -5.84 6.25 23.49
C GLY A 26 -6.25 4.80 23.23
N GLU A 27 -5.28 3.89 23.26
CA GLU A 27 -5.46 2.45 22.99
C GLU A 27 -6.22 2.22 21.67
N GLY A 28 -5.89 3.00 20.65
CA GLY A 28 -6.46 2.93 19.30
C GLY A 28 -7.49 4.01 18.99
N LYS A 29 -8.18 4.58 19.98
CA LYS A 29 -9.22 5.58 19.72
C LYS A 29 -8.65 6.86 19.09
N LEU A 30 -7.51 7.35 19.58
CA LEU A 30 -6.85 8.51 19.01
C LEU A 30 -6.11 8.14 17.71
N LEU A 31 -5.53 6.94 17.63
CA LEU A 31 -4.93 6.41 16.41
C LEU A 31 -5.90 6.49 15.23
N ARG A 32 -7.14 6.00 15.38
CA ARG A 32 -8.12 6.04 14.29
C ARG A 32 -8.44 7.47 13.85
N LYS A 33 -8.68 8.38 14.80
CA LYS A 33 -8.95 9.80 14.51
C LYS A 33 -7.81 10.47 13.75
N ILE A 34 -6.57 10.18 14.14
CA ILE A 34 -5.37 10.68 13.45
C ILE A 34 -5.33 10.17 12.01
N LEU A 35 -5.60 8.87 11.80
CA LEU A 35 -5.57 8.27 10.46
C LEU A 35 -6.69 8.81 9.57
N GLU A 36 -7.90 9.02 10.10
CA GLU A 36 -8.99 9.67 9.37
C GLU A 36 -8.59 11.09 8.92
N ALA A 37 -8.03 11.89 9.82
CA ALA A 37 -7.55 13.24 9.49
C ALA A 37 -6.37 13.23 8.51
N PHE A 38 -5.46 12.26 8.65
CA PHE A 38 -4.33 12.08 7.74
C PHE A 38 -4.81 11.74 6.33
N TYR A 39 -5.70 10.75 6.19
CA TYR A 39 -6.18 10.34 4.87
C TYR A 39 -7.10 11.37 4.21
N ALA A 40 -7.85 12.16 4.98
CA ALA A 40 -8.56 13.32 4.43
C ALA A 40 -7.61 14.29 3.70
N LYS A 41 -6.42 14.54 4.28
CA LYS A 41 -5.38 15.36 3.62
C LYS A 41 -4.76 14.65 2.42
N VAL A 42 -4.43 13.36 2.53
CA VAL A 42 -3.86 12.56 1.44
C VAL A 42 -4.76 12.55 0.21
N TYR A 43 -6.07 12.35 0.40
CA TYR A 43 -7.01 12.28 -0.72
C TYR A 43 -7.32 13.64 -1.34
N ALA A 44 -7.09 14.73 -0.61
CA ALA A 44 -7.15 16.10 -1.14
C ALA A 44 -5.85 16.51 -1.86
N ASP A 45 -4.77 15.74 -1.73
CA ASP A 45 -3.44 16.08 -2.22
C ASP A 45 -3.17 15.50 -3.61
N ARG A 46 -2.92 16.36 -4.59
CA ARG A 46 -2.67 15.98 -6.00
C ARG A 46 -1.45 15.10 -6.20
N ARG A 47 -0.43 15.19 -5.34
CA ARG A 47 0.79 14.36 -5.41
C ARG A 47 0.53 12.94 -4.90
N LEU A 48 -0.42 12.77 -3.99
CA LEU A 48 -0.66 11.50 -3.28
C LEU A 48 -1.89 10.75 -3.78
N ILE A 49 -2.98 11.44 -4.15
CA ILE A 49 -4.23 10.81 -4.60
C ILE A 49 -4.05 9.79 -5.74
N PRO A 50 -3.11 9.92 -6.72
CA PRO A 50 -2.99 8.94 -7.80
C PRO A 50 -2.66 7.52 -7.30
N PHE A 51 -2.06 7.38 -6.12
CA PHE A 51 -1.74 6.08 -5.51
C PHE A 51 -2.94 5.36 -4.90
N PHE A 52 -4.09 6.02 -4.82
CA PHE A 52 -5.30 5.53 -4.15
C PHE A 52 -6.49 5.35 -5.10
N ALA A 53 -6.27 5.36 -6.43
CA ALA A 53 -7.34 5.30 -7.43
C ALA A 53 -8.38 4.18 -7.22
N ASN A 54 -7.96 3.04 -6.68
CA ASN A 54 -8.81 1.87 -6.41
C ASN A 54 -8.90 1.54 -4.91
N THR A 55 -8.78 2.55 -4.05
CA THR A 55 -8.79 2.36 -2.60
C THR A 55 -9.66 3.42 -1.96
N THR A 56 -10.64 3.00 -1.15
CA THR A 56 -11.46 3.93 -0.37
C THR A 56 -10.67 4.49 0.81
N ILE A 57 -11.06 5.66 1.29
CA ILE A 57 -10.46 6.28 2.49
C ILE A 57 -10.59 5.33 3.67
N GLU A 58 -11.78 4.75 3.87
CA GLU A 58 -12.07 3.83 4.97
C GLU A 58 -11.16 2.60 4.92
N TRP A 59 -10.97 2.02 3.74
CA TRP A 59 -10.06 0.88 3.57
C TRP A 59 -8.62 1.26 3.95
N ALA A 60 -8.12 2.41 3.48
CA ALA A 60 -6.78 2.88 3.79
C ALA A 60 -6.58 3.16 5.29
N VAL A 61 -7.58 3.79 5.94
CA VAL A 61 -7.62 4.03 7.38
C VAL A 61 -7.57 2.72 8.14
N ASP A 62 -8.47 1.77 7.85
CA ASP A 62 -8.58 0.52 8.59
C ASP A 62 -7.34 -0.36 8.41
N HIS A 63 -6.75 -0.39 7.22
CA HIS A 63 -5.51 -1.14 6.95
C HIS A 63 -4.33 -0.58 7.72
N GLN A 64 -4.14 0.75 7.69
CA GLN A 64 -3.05 1.37 8.43
C GLN A 64 -3.29 1.30 9.94
N TYR A 65 -4.54 1.40 10.39
CA TYR A 65 -4.91 1.23 11.80
C TYR A 65 -4.50 -0.15 12.30
N ALA A 66 -4.89 -1.21 11.59
CA ALA A 66 -4.55 -2.57 11.98
C ALA A 66 -3.03 -2.82 11.94
N PHE A 67 -2.34 -2.30 10.93
CA PHE A 67 -0.89 -2.43 10.80
C PHE A 67 -0.12 -1.74 11.93
N MET A 68 -0.39 -0.45 12.15
CA MET A 68 0.28 0.33 13.19
C MET A 68 -0.14 -0.10 14.59
N GLY A 69 -1.43 -0.38 14.78
CA GLY A 69 -1.97 -0.90 16.04
C GLY A 69 -1.29 -2.21 16.45
N GLN A 70 -1.06 -3.13 15.52
CA GLN A 70 -0.31 -4.36 15.80
C GLN A 70 1.12 -4.08 16.26
N ILE A 71 1.82 -3.14 15.62
CA ILE A 71 3.19 -2.78 16.01
C ILE A 71 3.18 -2.15 17.40
N PHE A 72 2.38 -1.10 17.62
CA PHE A 72 2.41 -0.35 18.88
C PHE A 72 1.89 -1.14 20.08
N SER A 73 0.81 -1.91 19.91
CA SER A 73 0.24 -2.72 21.00
C SER A 73 0.92 -4.07 21.19
N GLY A 74 1.60 -4.59 20.15
CA GLY A 74 2.08 -5.97 20.11
C GLY A 74 0.98 -7.03 19.90
N GLN A 75 -0.29 -6.64 19.77
CA GLN A 75 -1.39 -7.56 19.54
C GLN A 75 -1.50 -7.95 18.06
N LYS A 76 -1.95 -9.17 17.77
CA LYS A 76 -2.21 -9.59 16.39
C LYS A 76 -3.48 -8.91 15.88
N MET A 77 -3.32 -7.89 15.05
CA MET A 77 -4.43 -7.11 14.49
C MET A 77 -4.41 -7.05 12.97
N PHE A 78 -3.23 -7.18 12.35
CA PHE A 78 -3.08 -6.96 10.92
C PHE A 78 -3.11 -8.27 10.13
N PHE A 79 -4.06 -8.35 9.20
CA PHE A 79 -4.12 -9.38 8.18
C PHE A 79 -4.05 -8.72 6.80
N GLY A 80 -2.88 -8.75 6.18
CA GLY A 80 -2.66 -8.10 4.89
C GLY A 80 -1.25 -8.28 4.34
N ASP A 81 -1.02 -7.69 3.16
CA ASP A 81 0.29 -7.70 2.52
C ASP A 81 1.30 -6.88 3.34
N ARG A 82 2.53 -7.39 3.46
CA ARG A 82 3.65 -6.61 4.03
C ARG A 82 3.94 -5.39 3.16
N PRO A 83 4.54 -4.30 3.69
CA PRO A 83 4.77 -3.06 2.95
C PRO A 83 5.41 -3.25 1.56
N ARG A 84 6.39 -4.16 1.43
CA ARG A 84 7.01 -4.48 0.13
C ARG A 84 6.00 -4.97 -0.91
N ASN A 85 5.09 -5.84 -0.52
CA ASN A 85 4.06 -6.40 -1.41
C ASN A 85 2.89 -5.43 -1.59
N ALA A 86 2.50 -4.69 -0.55
CA ALA A 86 1.41 -3.72 -0.64
C ALA A 86 1.74 -2.59 -1.62
N HIS A 87 2.98 -2.09 -1.58
CA HIS A 87 3.44 -0.97 -2.42
C HIS A 87 4.14 -1.44 -3.70
N HIS A 88 4.10 -2.73 -4.04
CA HIS A 88 4.96 -3.33 -5.08
C HIS A 88 4.89 -2.63 -6.44
N TRP A 89 3.73 -2.11 -6.81
CA TRP A 89 3.46 -1.46 -8.10
C TRP A 89 3.72 0.06 -8.09
N MET A 90 3.80 0.68 -6.92
CA MET A 90 3.88 2.12 -6.75
C MET A 90 5.33 2.61 -6.90
N VAL A 91 5.65 3.43 -7.90
CA VAL A 91 6.97 4.07 -7.97
C VAL A 91 6.96 5.27 -7.03
N ILE A 92 7.56 5.11 -5.85
CA ILE A 92 7.63 6.11 -4.79
C ILE A 92 9.10 6.42 -4.61
N ASP A 93 9.51 7.65 -4.85
CA ASP A 93 10.88 8.09 -4.61
C ASP A 93 11.06 8.57 -3.15
N ASN A 94 12.28 8.99 -2.81
CA ASN A 94 12.56 9.49 -1.47
C ASN A 94 11.80 10.79 -1.18
N GLU A 95 11.68 11.68 -2.16
CA GLU A 95 11.03 12.98 -1.96
C GLU A 95 9.56 12.82 -1.63
N LEU A 96 8.84 11.96 -2.36
CA LEU A 96 7.44 11.70 -2.10
C LEU A 96 7.22 10.97 -0.77
N PHE A 97 8.12 10.04 -0.40
CA PHE A 97 8.08 9.40 0.90
C PHE A 97 8.25 10.44 2.04
N ASP A 98 9.24 11.33 1.91
CA ASP A 98 9.52 12.40 2.88
C ASP A 98 8.37 13.41 2.94
N TYR A 99 7.77 13.72 1.80
CA TYR A 99 6.60 14.57 1.72
C TYR A 99 5.42 13.98 2.49
N ARG A 100 5.08 12.71 2.22
CA ARG A 100 4.01 11.99 2.95
C ARG A 100 4.32 11.90 4.45
N GLN A 101 5.58 11.67 4.83
CA GLN A 101 6.04 11.72 6.23
C GLN A 101 5.74 13.09 6.85
N SER A 102 6.05 14.19 6.16
CA SER A 102 5.79 15.53 6.66
C SER A 102 4.29 15.79 6.90
N VAL A 103 3.41 15.27 6.04
CA VAL A 103 1.95 15.36 6.21
C VAL A 103 1.52 14.60 7.46
N MET A 104 2.00 13.37 7.65
CA MET A 104 1.74 12.58 8.86
C MET A 104 2.23 13.30 10.12
N GLN A 105 3.46 13.81 10.11
CA GLN A 105 4.08 14.48 11.25
C GLN A 105 3.36 15.77 11.68
N LYS A 106 2.78 16.49 10.72
CA LYS A 106 1.90 17.64 10.98
C LYS A 106 0.57 17.18 11.60
N THR A 107 -0.08 16.17 11.01
CA THR A 107 -1.33 15.61 11.56
C THR A 107 -1.17 15.08 12.98
N LEU A 108 -0.08 14.36 13.28
CA LEU A 108 0.20 13.91 14.65
C LEU A 108 0.30 15.08 15.63
N ALA A 109 0.95 16.18 15.23
CA ALA A 109 1.12 17.36 16.07
C ALA A 109 -0.21 18.09 16.32
N GLU A 110 -1.06 18.21 15.29
CA GLU A 110 -2.42 18.79 15.40
C GLU A 110 -3.31 18.00 16.37
N HIS A 111 -3.05 16.70 16.53
CA HIS A 111 -3.74 15.82 17.48
C HIS A 111 -3.06 15.72 18.85
N GLY A 112 -2.09 16.59 19.14
CA GLY A 112 -1.50 16.76 20.47
C GLY A 112 -0.35 15.81 20.81
N LEU A 113 0.20 15.07 19.85
CA LEU A 113 1.36 14.22 20.11
C LEU A 113 2.63 15.06 20.26
N THR A 114 3.37 14.76 21.32
CA THR A 114 4.67 15.40 21.62
C THR A 114 5.70 15.13 20.53
N LEU A 115 6.76 15.95 20.47
CA LEU A 115 7.86 15.69 19.53
C LEU A 115 8.46 14.29 19.71
N ALA A 116 8.68 13.83 20.95
CA ALA A 116 9.22 12.51 21.22
C ALA A 116 8.35 11.38 20.64
N GLN A 117 7.03 11.42 20.88
CA GLN A 117 6.07 10.44 20.34
C GLN A 117 6.03 10.45 18.80
N ARG A 118 6.16 11.63 18.19
CA ARG A 118 6.17 11.78 16.73
C ARG A 118 7.45 11.26 16.08
N GLU A 119 8.60 11.44 16.73
CA GLU A 119 9.88 10.85 16.29
C GLU A 119 9.89 9.33 16.47
N GLU A 120 9.29 8.82 17.56
CA GLU A 120 9.09 7.38 17.75
C GLU A 120 8.23 6.78 16.63
N TRP A 121 7.07 7.39 16.33
CA TRP A 121 6.25 7.00 15.18
C TRP A 121 7.04 7.07 13.86
N ARG A 122 7.78 8.16 13.63
CA ARG A 122 8.59 8.33 12.41
C ARG A 122 9.59 7.20 12.26
N SER A 123 10.25 6.80 13.34
CA SER A 123 11.24 5.71 13.32
C SER A 123 10.63 4.39 12.85
N VAL A 124 9.40 4.08 13.27
CA VAL A 124 8.66 2.90 12.81
C VAL A 124 8.37 2.96 11.32
N GLU A 125 7.88 4.09 10.81
CA GLU A 125 7.60 4.21 9.37
C GLU A 125 8.88 4.20 8.52
N GLU A 126 9.95 4.85 9.02
CA GLU A 126 11.26 4.91 8.37
C GLU A 126 11.91 3.52 8.24
N ALA A 127 11.68 2.62 9.20
CA ALA A 127 12.12 1.22 9.11
C ALA A 127 11.55 0.48 7.88
N PHE A 128 10.47 0.97 7.27
CA PHE A 128 9.89 0.42 6.04
C PHE A 128 10.29 1.17 4.76
N ARG A 129 11.11 2.22 4.81
CA ARG A 129 11.52 2.98 3.61
C ARG A 129 12.05 2.08 2.51
N SER A 130 12.98 1.17 2.84
CA SER A 130 13.59 0.23 1.87
C SER A 130 12.60 -0.78 1.27
N HIS A 131 11.39 -0.90 1.83
CA HIS A 131 10.31 -1.72 1.30
C HIS A 131 9.31 -0.92 0.45
N ILE A 132 9.43 0.41 0.40
CA ILE A 132 8.47 1.28 -0.26
C ILE A 132 9.15 2.05 -1.38
N VAL A 133 10.28 2.69 -1.08
CA VAL A 133 11.02 3.55 -2.00
C VAL A 133 11.72 2.73 -3.08
N LYS A 134 11.45 3.08 -4.34
CA LYS A 134 11.98 2.41 -5.53
C LYS A 134 11.84 3.26 -6.78
N ASP A 135 12.74 3.03 -7.73
CA ASP A 135 12.78 3.61 -9.06
C ASP A 135 11.90 2.87 -10.08
N ALA A 136 11.57 1.60 -9.81
CA ALA A 136 10.71 0.79 -10.66
C ALA A 136 9.83 -0.17 -9.83
N PRO A 137 8.68 -0.62 -10.37
CA PRO A 137 7.85 -1.64 -9.73
C PRO A 137 8.61 -2.93 -9.40
N TRP A 138 8.24 -3.57 -8.31
CA TRP A 138 8.81 -4.86 -7.89
C TRP A 138 7.79 -5.98 -7.99
N PRO A 139 8.19 -7.21 -8.36
CA PRO A 139 7.32 -8.37 -8.25
C PRO A 139 6.79 -8.56 -6.82
N LYS A 140 5.47 -8.81 -6.69
CA LYS A 140 4.92 -9.39 -5.45
C LYS A 140 5.59 -10.73 -5.19
N LYS A 141 5.88 -11.04 -3.93
CA LYS A 141 6.38 -12.36 -3.53
C LYS A 141 5.31 -13.12 -2.75
N ARG A 142 4.93 -14.33 -3.21
CA ARG A 142 4.03 -15.26 -2.52
C ARG A 142 4.74 -16.61 -2.37
N GLY A 143 4.84 -17.13 -1.15
CA GLY A 143 5.55 -18.40 -0.88
C GLY A 143 7.02 -18.41 -1.32
N GLY A 144 7.69 -17.24 -1.36
CA GLY A 144 9.06 -17.10 -1.87
C GLY A 144 9.16 -16.96 -3.39
N VAL A 145 8.08 -17.22 -4.13
CA VAL A 145 8.01 -17.09 -5.59
C VAL A 145 7.65 -15.65 -5.97
N ALA A 146 8.40 -15.08 -6.92
CA ALA A 146 8.09 -13.78 -7.50
C ALA A 146 6.99 -13.94 -8.56
N LEU A 147 5.88 -13.22 -8.38
CA LEU A 147 4.79 -13.18 -9.35
C LEU A 147 5.15 -12.25 -10.52
N PRO A 148 4.76 -12.57 -11.76
CA PRO A 148 5.04 -11.71 -12.89
C PRO A 148 4.39 -10.32 -12.72
N LEU A 149 5.08 -9.27 -13.17
CA LEU A 149 4.59 -7.89 -13.12
C LEU A 149 3.63 -7.55 -14.26
N LYS A 150 3.78 -8.25 -15.37
CA LYS A 150 3.06 -8.08 -16.64
C LYS A 150 2.64 -9.46 -17.14
N GLY A 151 1.66 -9.47 -18.02
CA GLY A 151 1.21 -10.66 -18.72
C GLY A 151 -0.17 -11.13 -18.28
N PHE A 152 -0.65 -12.09 -19.06
CA PHE A 152 -1.98 -12.68 -18.94
C PHE A 152 -1.84 -14.19 -19.00
N GLU A 153 -2.67 -14.87 -18.24
CA GLU A 153 -2.85 -16.31 -18.34
C GLU A 153 -4.30 -16.61 -18.66
N SER A 154 -4.51 -17.65 -19.47
CA SER A 154 -5.86 -18.13 -19.77
C SER A 154 -6.30 -19.16 -18.74
N VAL A 155 -7.57 -19.11 -18.36
CA VAL A 155 -8.21 -20.03 -17.43
C VAL A 155 -9.58 -20.44 -17.97
N GLU A 156 -9.97 -21.68 -17.71
CA GLU A 156 -11.37 -22.13 -17.88
C GLU A 156 -12.11 -21.95 -16.55
N LEU A 157 -13.22 -21.22 -16.58
CA LEU A 157 -13.93 -20.83 -15.36
C LEU A 157 -14.79 -21.97 -14.82
N SER A 158 -14.40 -22.55 -13.69
CA SER A 158 -15.17 -23.62 -13.03
C SER A 158 -16.48 -23.15 -12.39
N SER A 159 -16.62 -21.85 -12.10
CA SER A 159 -17.80 -21.24 -11.48
C SER A 159 -18.37 -20.06 -12.26
N GLY A 160 -17.93 -19.86 -13.51
CA GLY A 160 -18.21 -18.65 -14.27
C GLY A 160 -17.50 -17.41 -13.68
N GLY A 161 -17.81 -16.23 -14.20
CA GLY A 161 -17.20 -14.96 -13.79
C GLY A 161 -17.82 -13.77 -14.50
N MET A 162 -17.20 -12.60 -14.35
CA MET A 162 -17.59 -11.37 -15.03
C MET A 162 -16.35 -10.72 -15.63
N CYS A 163 -16.48 -10.16 -16.83
CA CYS A 163 -15.40 -9.40 -17.44
C CYS A 163 -15.26 -8.04 -16.73
N ASP A 164 -14.08 -7.72 -16.21
CA ASP A 164 -13.84 -6.46 -15.49
C ASP A 164 -13.85 -5.23 -16.42
N GLU A 165 -13.77 -5.43 -17.73
CA GLU A 165 -13.82 -4.34 -18.73
C GLU A 165 -15.25 -4.01 -19.16
N CYS A 166 -15.94 -4.97 -19.79
CA CYS A 166 -17.27 -4.75 -20.35
C CYS A 166 -18.41 -5.16 -19.41
N GLN A 167 -18.08 -5.69 -18.22
CA GLN A 167 -19.04 -6.14 -17.20
C GLN A 167 -19.98 -7.26 -17.69
N SER A 168 -19.67 -7.91 -18.81
CA SER A 168 -20.45 -9.04 -19.31
C SER A 168 -20.22 -10.29 -18.46
N GLU A 169 -21.28 -11.05 -18.22
CA GLU A 169 -21.20 -12.37 -17.60
C GLU A 169 -20.39 -13.35 -18.47
N LEU A 170 -19.60 -14.18 -17.80
CA LEU A 170 -18.84 -15.28 -18.37
C LEU A 170 -19.38 -16.59 -17.77
N PRO A 171 -20.14 -17.39 -18.53
CA PRO A 171 -20.70 -18.65 -18.04
C PRO A 171 -19.63 -19.64 -17.56
N VAL A 172 -20.03 -20.60 -16.74
CA VAL A 172 -19.20 -21.77 -16.37
C VAL A 172 -18.68 -22.46 -17.64
N GLY A 173 -17.40 -22.85 -17.64
CA GLY A 173 -16.72 -23.45 -18.79
C GLY A 173 -16.21 -22.44 -19.83
N SER A 174 -16.48 -21.14 -19.65
CA SER A 174 -15.90 -20.12 -20.52
C SER A 174 -14.39 -20.04 -20.34
N ARG A 175 -13.68 -19.88 -21.46
CA ARG A 175 -12.28 -19.46 -21.44
C ARG A 175 -12.20 -17.95 -21.23
N ALA A 176 -11.42 -17.53 -20.25
CA ALA A 176 -11.14 -16.14 -19.95
C ALA A 176 -9.63 -15.93 -19.77
N ASP A 177 -9.17 -14.69 -19.89
CA ASP A 177 -7.79 -14.32 -19.63
C ASP A 177 -7.75 -13.40 -18.42
N TYR A 178 -6.88 -13.69 -17.45
CA TYR A 178 -6.70 -12.84 -16.29
C TYR A 178 -5.31 -12.20 -16.29
N HIS A 179 -5.22 -10.95 -15.86
CA HIS A 179 -3.92 -10.31 -15.67
C HIS A 179 -3.26 -10.88 -14.40
N VAL A 180 -2.09 -11.50 -14.57
CA VAL A 180 -1.37 -12.24 -13.51
C VAL A 180 -1.02 -11.41 -12.26
N ARG A 181 -1.06 -10.07 -12.37
CA ARG A 181 -0.79 -9.14 -11.27
C ARG A 181 -2.06 -8.63 -10.59
N SER A 182 -3.02 -8.11 -11.35
CA SER A 182 -4.23 -7.49 -10.77
C SER A 182 -5.33 -8.53 -10.47
N GLY A 183 -5.28 -9.69 -11.14
CA GLY A 183 -6.36 -10.67 -11.10
C GLY A 183 -7.58 -10.27 -11.93
N HIS A 184 -7.54 -9.12 -12.61
CA HIS A 184 -8.66 -8.69 -13.46
C HIS A 184 -8.88 -9.70 -14.58
N LEU A 185 -10.13 -10.07 -14.79
CA LEU A 185 -10.61 -11.07 -15.72
C LEU A 185 -11.17 -10.41 -16.98
N TYR A 186 -10.76 -10.89 -18.14
CA TYR A 186 -11.12 -10.35 -19.44
C TYR A 186 -11.73 -11.44 -20.32
N CYS A 187 -12.83 -11.08 -21.00
CA CYS A 187 -13.43 -11.93 -22.03
C CYS A 187 -12.62 -11.90 -23.33
N GLY A 188 -12.89 -12.84 -24.24
CA GLY A 188 -12.22 -12.92 -25.55
C GLY A 188 -12.34 -11.65 -26.41
N ASN A 189 -13.36 -10.82 -26.17
CA ASN A 189 -13.54 -9.55 -26.90
C ASN A 189 -12.73 -8.39 -26.28
N CYS A 190 -12.38 -8.47 -25.00
CA CYS A 190 -11.72 -7.37 -24.27
C CYS A 190 -10.21 -7.59 -24.07
N ILE A 191 -9.73 -8.84 -24.21
CA ILE A 191 -8.35 -9.21 -23.88
C ILE A 191 -7.30 -8.46 -24.70
N GLU A 192 -7.51 -8.26 -26.00
CA GLU A 192 -6.52 -7.56 -26.84
C GLU A 192 -6.36 -6.08 -26.44
N GLY A 193 -7.46 -5.42 -26.07
CA GLY A 193 -7.42 -4.07 -25.51
C GLY A 193 -6.67 -4.02 -24.17
N ALA A 194 -6.88 -5.03 -23.32
CA ALA A 194 -6.17 -5.14 -22.04
C ALA A 194 -4.66 -5.38 -22.23
N ARG A 195 -4.27 -6.27 -23.14
CA ARG A 195 -2.87 -6.54 -23.49
C ARG A 195 -2.13 -5.32 -24.01
N ALA A 196 -2.78 -4.54 -24.88
CA ALA A 196 -2.22 -3.28 -25.37
C ALA A 196 -1.92 -2.31 -24.21
N ARG A 197 -2.79 -2.23 -23.20
CA ARG A 197 -2.61 -1.36 -22.03
C ARG A 197 -1.58 -1.88 -21.02
N ASP A 198 -1.38 -3.19 -20.88
CA ASP A 198 -0.40 -3.77 -19.94
C ASP A 198 1.07 -3.50 -20.34
N THR A 199 1.30 -3.04 -21.58
CA THR A 199 2.61 -2.57 -22.01
C THR A 199 3.00 -1.25 -21.33
N LEU A 200 2.01 -0.43 -20.93
CA LEU A 200 2.23 0.83 -20.25
C LEU A 200 2.70 0.55 -18.82
N THR A 201 3.91 0.97 -18.50
CA THR A 201 4.31 1.22 -17.11
C THR A 201 3.19 2.02 -16.44
N PRO A 202 2.76 1.70 -15.20
CA PRO A 202 1.82 2.57 -14.50
C PRO A 202 2.32 4.02 -14.65
N PRO A 203 1.44 4.97 -15.03
CA PRO A 203 1.88 6.27 -15.46
C PRO A 203 2.86 6.83 -14.42
N PRO A 204 4.04 7.34 -14.84
CA PRO A 204 4.87 8.09 -13.91
C PRO A 204 3.98 9.19 -13.33
N ILE A 205 4.13 9.47 -12.05
CA ILE A 205 3.40 10.53 -11.36
C ILE A 205 3.56 11.78 -12.21
N GLN A 206 2.52 12.19 -12.93
CA GLN A 206 2.51 13.46 -13.61
C GLN A 206 2.35 14.51 -12.51
N GLY A 207 3.47 15.11 -12.09
CA GLY A 207 3.46 16.14 -11.06
C GLY A 207 4.77 16.32 -10.30
N ALA A 208 5.83 16.70 -10.99
CA ALA A 208 6.87 17.59 -10.47
C ALA A 208 6.97 18.76 -11.47
N PRO A 209 7.17 20.02 -11.00
CA PRO A 209 7.07 21.22 -11.82
C PRO A 209 7.96 21.20 -13.06
#